data_AF-A0A8T0FMX1-F1
#
_entry.id   AF-A0A8T0FMX1-F1
#
_cell.length_a   1.000
_cell.length_b   1.000
_cell.length_c   1.000
_cell.angle_alpha   90.00
_cell.angle_beta   90.00
_cell.angle_gamma   90.00
#
_symmetry.space_group_name_H-M   'P 1'
#
loop_
_entity.id
_entity.type
_entity.pdbx_description
1 polymer ?
#
loop_
_entity_poly.entity_id
_entity_poly.type
_entity_poly.pdbx_seq_one_letter_code
_entity_poly.pdbx_strand_id
1 'polypeptide(L)' 'MLRKNIAWRKEMGIDTILTDYEPPEVLAKYAPTSFICFDKFGCIVRLHDCGRADVKGLWSVATKAEWAKFCAYVID' A
#
# COMPACT_ATOMS: atom_id res chain seq x y z
N MET A 1 0.52 17.72 -7.96
CA MET A 1 0.76 19.12 -7.52
C MET A 1 0.81 19.18 -6.00
N LEU A 2 1.87 19.76 -5.44
CA LEU A 2 2.24 19.68 -4.02
C LEU A 2 1.11 20.02 -3.04
N ARG A 3 0.38 21.12 -3.25
CA ARG A 3 -0.70 21.55 -2.33
C ARG A 3 -1.82 20.50 -2.16
N LYS A 4 -2.19 19.81 -3.24
CA LYS A 4 -3.19 18.73 -3.18
C LYS A 4 -2.66 17.52 -2.42
N ASN A 5 -1.36 17.22 -2.54
CA ASN A 5 -0.73 16.14 -1.79
C ASN A 5 -0.74 16.44 -0.28
N ILE A 6 -0.37 17.66 0.12
CA ILE A 6 -0.37 18.07 1.54
C ILE A 6 -1.78 17.93 2.14
N ALA A 7 -2.81 18.39 1.44
CA ALA A 7 -4.19 18.24 1.90
C ALA A 7 -4.60 16.76 2.04
N TRP A 8 -4.25 15.92 1.05
CA TRP A 8 -4.53 14.50 1.06
C TRP A 8 -3.79 13.75 2.18
N ARG A 9 -2.50 14.07 2.43
CA ARG A 9 -1.72 13.47 3.52
C ARG A 9 -2.35 13.76 4.89
N LYS A 10 -2.84 14.99 5.07
CA LYS A 10 -3.57 15.39 6.29
C LYS A 10 -4.90 14.64 6.44
N GLU A 11 -5.67 14.49 5.36
CA GLU A 11 -6.96 13.79 5.37
C GLU A 11 -6.81 12.30 5.67
N MET A 12 -5.78 11.66 5.10
CA MET A 12 -5.55 10.21 5.23
C MET A 12 -4.67 9.82 6.42
N GLY A 13 -4.12 10.80 7.15
CA GLY A 13 -3.23 10.58 8.29
C GLY A 13 -1.92 9.89 7.88
N ILE A 14 -1.32 10.32 6.76
CA ILE A 14 -0.15 9.65 6.19
C ILE A 14 1.12 9.87 7.03
N ASP A 15 1.29 11.05 7.62
CA ASP A 15 2.53 11.40 8.32
C ASP A 15 2.81 10.55 9.58
N THR A 16 1.80 9.88 10.14
CA THR A 16 1.92 8.95 11.27
C THR A 16 1.48 7.52 10.92
N ILE A 17 1.35 7.21 9.63
CA ILE A 17 0.77 5.94 9.18
C ILE A 17 1.58 4.71 9.63
N LEU A 18 2.90 4.84 9.74
CA LEU A 18 3.77 3.75 10.16
C LEU A 18 3.61 3.38 11.65
N THR A 19 3.09 4.29 12.47
CA THR A 19 2.86 4.06 13.91
C THR A 19 1.41 3.75 14.22
N ASP A 20 0.48 4.43 13.55
CA ASP A 20 -0.93 4.47 13.96
C ASP A 20 -1.81 3.50 13.17
N TYR A 21 -1.33 2.99 12.03
CA TYR A 21 -2.12 2.15 11.14
C TYR A 21 -1.63 0.70 11.16
N GLU A 22 -2.52 -0.19 11.61
CA GLU A 22 -2.35 -1.61 11.46
C GLU A 22 -3.15 -2.08 10.24
N PRO A 23 -2.50 -2.63 9.20
CA PRO A 23 -3.19 -3.08 8.01
C PRO A 23 -4.10 -4.28 8.33
N PRO A 24 -5.31 -4.36 7.74
CA PRO A 24 -6.16 -5.54 7.88
C PRO A 24 -5.39 -6.81 7.52
N GLU A 25 -5.55 -7.87 8.33
CA GLU A 25 -4.81 -9.13 8.19
C GLU A 25 -4.88 -9.70 6.77
N VAL A 26 -6.06 -9.59 6.12
CA VAL A 26 -6.28 -10.06 4.76
C VAL A 26 -5.42 -9.30 3.75
N LEU A 27 -5.29 -7.99 3.88
CA LEU A 27 -4.42 -7.19 3.01
C LEU A 27 -2.94 -7.47 3.31
N ALA A 28 -2.56 -7.58 4.58
CA ALA A 28 -1.18 -7.90 4.96
C ALA A 28 -0.70 -9.26 4.45
N LYS A 29 -1.59 -10.26 4.42
CA LYS A 29 -1.25 -11.64 3.99
C LYS A 29 -1.43 -11.89 2.49
N TYR A 30 -2.45 -11.31 1.87
CA TYR A 30 -2.87 -11.68 0.52
C TYR A 30 -2.69 -10.56 -0.51
N ALA A 31 -2.32 -9.33 -0.10
CA ALA A 31 -1.94 -8.32 -1.09
C ALA A 31 -0.71 -8.82 -1.87
N PRO A 32 -0.77 -8.85 -3.21
CA PRO A 32 0.24 -9.46 -4.06
C PRO A 32 1.43 -8.52 -4.24
N THR A 33 2.05 -8.07 -3.15
CA THR A 33 3.17 -7.12 -3.21
C THR A 33 4.26 -7.46 -2.20
N SER A 34 5.51 -7.39 -2.64
CA SER A 34 6.67 -7.62 -1.79
C SER A 34 7.87 -6.79 -2.25
N PHE A 35 8.76 -6.50 -1.30
CA PHE A 35 10.08 -5.96 -1.58
C PHE A 35 11.09 -7.10 -1.54
N ILE A 36 11.95 -7.20 -2.57
CA ILE A 36 12.82 -8.36 -2.75
C ILE A 36 14.30 -8.00 -2.67
N CYS A 37 14.73 -6.95 -3.37
CA CYS A 37 16.14 -6.60 -3.47
C CYS A 37 16.32 -5.18 -4.04
N PHE A 38 17.56 -4.83 -4.31
CA PHE A 38 17.94 -3.61 -5.02
C PHE A 38 18.34 -3.92 -6.46
N ASP A 39 18.05 -3.00 -7.36
CA ASP A 39 18.52 -3.07 -8.74
C ASP A 39 20.01 -2.70 -8.87
N LYS A 40 20.52 -2.65 -10.10
CA LYS A 40 21.93 -2.31 -10.38
C LYS A 40 22.33 -0.89 -9.97
N PHE A 41 21.36 -0.02 -9.71
CA PHE A 41 21.54 1.38 -9.31
C PHE A 41 21.26 1.60 -7.83
N GLY A 42 20.96 0.53 -7.07
CA GLY A 42 20.62 0.63 -5.65
C GLY A 42 19.17 1.03 -5.39
N CYS A 43 18.27 0.99 -6.38
CA CYS A 43 16.86 1.27 -6.19
C CYS A 43 16.13 0.03 -5.67
N ILE A 44 15.22 0.22 -4.70
CA ILE A 44 14.39 -0.87 -4.16
C ILE A 44 13.49 -1.43 -5.27
N VAL A 45 13.49 -2.76 -5.42
CA VAL A 45 12.62 -3.49 -6.35
C VAL A 45 11.39 -3.98 -5.60
N ARG A 46 10.21 -3.58 -6.10
CA ARG A 46 8.90 -4.04 -5.63
C ARG A 46 8.30 -5.00 -6.65
N LEU A 47 7.99 -6.22 -6.24
CA LEU A 47 7.27 -7.19 -7.06
C LEU A 47 5.77 -7.00 -6.88
N HIS A 48 5.01 -7.14 -7.97
CA HIS A 48 3.56 -7.24 -7.93
C HIS A 48 3.10 -8.49 -8.71
N ASP A 49 2.56 -9.49 -8.02
CA ASP A 49 2.11 -10.74 -8.64
C ASP A 49 0.65 -10.61 -9.12
N CYS A 50 0.46 -9.95 -10.26
CA CYS A 50 -0.88 -9.76 -10.85
C CYS A 50 -1.55 -11.08 -11.26
N GLY A 51 -0.77 -12.12 -11.55
CA GLY A 51 -1.29 -13.38 -12.11
C GLY A 51 -1.97 -14.26 -11.06
N ARG A 52 -1.44 -14.27 -9.83
CA ARG A 52 -1.97 -15.07 -8.72
C ARG A 52 -2.85 -14.28 -7.76
N ALA A 53 -3.03 -12.98 -7.99
CA ALA A 53 -3.84 -12.12 -7.14
C ALA A 53 -5.33 -12.52 -7.18
N ASP A 54 -5.92 -12.81 -6.01
CA ASP A 54 -7.38 -12.90 -5.87
C ASP A 54 -7.99 -11.50 -5.79
N VAL A 55 -7.99 -10.81 -6.94
CA VAL A 55 -8.50 -9.44 -7.05
C VAL A 55 -9.95 -9.37 -6.58
N LYS A 56 -10.78 -10.35 -6.95
CA LYS A 56 -12.21 -10.35 -6.59
C LYS A 56 -12.41 -10.52 -5.08
N GLY A 57 -11.70 -11.46 -4.45
CA GLY A 57 -11.74 -11.66 -3.00
C GLY A 57 -11.28 -10.41 -2.27
N LEU A 58 -10.16 -9.82 -2.68
CA LEU A 58 -9.62 -8.62 -2.03
C LEU A 58 -10.53 -7.39 -2.16
N TRP A 59 -11.26 -7.22 -3.27
CA TRP A 59 -12.24 -6.14 -3.40
C TRP A 59 -13.53 -6.39 -2.61
N SER A 60 -13.81 -7.65 -2.23
CA SER A 60 -14.98 -7.99 -1.40
C SER A 60 -14.77 -7.73 0.09
N VAL A 61 -13.51 -7.69 0.54
CA VAL A 61 -13.14 -7.57 1.97
C VAL A 61 -12.55 -6.22 2.35
N ALA A 62 -12.18 -5.38 1.37
CA ALA A 62 -11.62 -4.06 1.62
C ALA A 62 -12.26 -3.02 0.70
N THR A 63 -12.61 -1.88 1.28
CA THR A 63 -13.10 -0.71 0.55
C THR A 63 -11.98 -0.08 -0.27
N LYS A 64 -12.36 0.74 -1.26
CA LYS A 64 -11.41 1.52 -2.05
C LYS A 64 -10.53 2.44 -1.18
N ALA A 65 -11.09 2.99 -0.11
CA ALA A 65 -10.37 3.87 0.81
C ALA A 65 -9.32 3.09 1.63
N GLU A 66 -9.68 1.90 2.13
CA GLU A 66 -8.74 1.01 2.85
C GLU A 66 -7.62 0.55 1.93
N TRP A 67 -7.93 0.19 0.69
CA TRP A 67 -6.93 -0.14 -0.31
C TRP A 67 -5.98 1.02 -0.59
N ALA A 68 -6.49 2.24 -0.73
CA ALA A 68 -5.67 3.44 -0.92
C ALA A 68 -4.76 3.70 0.30
N LYS A 69 -5.29 3.52 1.52
CA LYS A 69 -4.53 3.69 2.76
C LYS A 69 -3.45 2.63 2.92
N PHE A 70 -3.77 1.37 2.63
CA PHE A 70 -2.81 0.26 2.61
C PHE A 70 -1.70 0.51 1.59
N CYS A 71 -2.02 0.93 0.38
CA CYS A 71 -1.02 1.28 -0.62
C CYS A 71 -0.10 2.42 -0.15
N ALA A 72 -0.64 3.43 0.56
CA ALA A 72 0.18 4.48 1.14
C ALA A 72 1.10 3.95 2.24
N TYR A 73 0.60 3.08 3.12
CA TYR A 73 1.38 2.44 4.18
C TYR A 73 2.56 1.61 3.65
N VAL A 74 2.39 0.90 2.53
CA VAL A 74 3.48 0.09 1.98
C VAL A 74 4.53 0.95 1.25
N ILE A 75 4.25 2.22 0.94
CA ILE A 75 5.14 3.11 0.18
C ILE A 75 5.89 4.11 1.08
N ASP A 76 5.29 4.55 2.19
CA ASP A 76 5.93 5.44 3.18
C ASP A 76 6.98 4.70 4.02
#